data_AF-A0A936MJ06-F1
#
_entry.id   AF-A0A936MJ06-F1
#
_cell.length_a   1.000
_cell.length_b   1.000
_cell.length_c   1.000
_cell.angle_alpha   90.00
_cell.angle_beta   90.00
_cell.angle_gamma   90.00
#
_symmetry.space_group_name_H-M   'P 1'
#
loop_
_entity.id
_entity.type
_entity.pdbx_description
1 polymer ?
#
loop_
_entity_poly.entity_id
_entity_poly.type
_entity_poly.pdbx_seq_one_letter_code
_entity_poly.pdbx_strand_id
1 'polypeptide(L)'
;MWRQEDDALLARLTDEVAFERLVQAQMGSDASVPWHASGLCAAIRSTPGGVEVLDAARMGNVTPLVERLDPAQHLNGSPELLHHLALHHARLAEALGEADAHVRSIIAWLALTRQERYLRELGEAVVGGALPREELERTLAEVPMWPIDEIGERAKSGARDLTTIAKQALVVLRRVPEACHMAGVSNELEARVTQRANSHMAAAIEDAITPILTAIAETTARGEPTAREGAALMQRFAAVWHWSGEDENVEHAAVDECTPLAWNHCRQSRWGDLGILIEPIWPLIDSLTRRIETDPSKIAYAGRCAQMLVFKADVARTEVETTAIAERALRICPSHRNARLTLAHSLCEQALRLLPGARAPTHHGCTTAEAMIKRAESLYSASSRLPEAQKRLAEAKKLLGIAS
;
A
#
# COMPACT_ATOMS: atom_id res chain seq x y z
N MET A 1 4.98 -20.96 60.33
CA MET A 1 4.15 -21.32 59.17
C MET A 1 3.54 -20.03 58.68
N TRP A 2 3.87 -19.58 57.47
CA TRP A 2 3.31 -18.36 56.90
C TRP A 2 1.81 -18.53 56.67
N ARG A 3 1.03 -17.44 56.73
CA ARG A 3 -0.38 -17.50 56.33
C ARG A 3 -0.44 -17.54 54.81
N GLN A 4 -1.49 -18.14 54.27
CA GLN A 4 -1.72 -18.20 52.82
C GLN A 4 -1.73 -16.81 52.17
N GLU A 5 -2.17 -15.79 52.91
CA GLU A 5 -2.16 -14.38 52.49
C GLU A 5 -0.74 -13.82 52.36
N ASP A 6 0.18 -14.22 53.25
CA ASP A 6 1.59 -13.79 53.23
C ASP A 6 2.32 -14.40 52.02
N ASP A 7 2.06 -15.67 51.72
CA ASP A 7 2.62 -16.37 50.56
C ASP A 7 2.11 -15.76 49.23
N ALA A 8 0.82 -15.41 49.17
CA ALA A 8 0.23 -14.77 48.00
C ALA A 8 0.79 -13.36 47.78
N LEU A 9 0.96 -12.58 48.86
CA LEU A 9 1.58 -11.26 48.78
C LEU A 9 3.04 -11.36 48.32
N LEU A 10 3.82 -12.28 48.89
CA LEU A 10 5.21 -12.49 48.47
C LEU A 10 5.29 -12.87 47.00
N ALA A 11 4.44 -13.79 46.52
CA ALA A 11 4.40 -14.19 45.13
C ALA A 11 4.09 -13.01 44.20
N ARG A 12 3.19 -12.10 44.60
CA ARG A 12 2.86 -10.90 43.83
C ARG A 12 4.02 -9.92 43.75
N LEU A 13 4.64 -9.58 44.89
CA LEU A 13 5.79 -8.69 44.93
C LEU A 13 6.96 -9.24 44.10
N THR A 14 7.10 -10.56 44.10
CA THR A 14 8.13 -11.26 43.34
C THR A 14 7.87 -11.21 41.82
N ASP A 15 6.61 -11.27 41.40
CA ASP A 15 6.20 -11.04 40.01
C ASP A 15 6.43 -9.59 39.57
N GLU A 16 6.15 -8.63 40.45
CA GLU A 16 6.36 -7.21 40.16
C GLU A 16 7.84 -6.93 39.83
N VAL A 17 8.79 -7.54 40.54
CA VAL A 17 10.24 -7.42 40.23
C VAL A 17 10.60 -8.02 38.86
N ALA A 18 10.07 -9.20 38.53
CA ALA A 18 10.32 -9.83 37.23
C ALA A 18 9.73 -8.98 36.08
N PHE A 19 8.53 -8.45 36.30
CA PHE A 19 7.82 -7.62 35.34
C PHE A 19 8.49 -6.26 35.14
N GLU A 20 8.96 -5.60 36.20
CA GLU A 20 9.72 -4.36 36.11
C GLU A 20 10.97 -4.53 35.22
N ARG A 21 11.72 -5.62 35.43
CA ARG A 21 12.91 -5.92 34.61
C ARG A 21 12.55 -6.19 33.15
N LEU A 22 11.43 -6.88 32.90
CA LEU A 22 10.92 -7.08 31.55
C LEU A 22 10.61 -5.75 30.86
N VAL A 23 9.86 -4.88 31.54
CA VAL A 23 9.50 -3.55 31.02
C VAL A 23 10.75 -2.72 30.75
N GLN A 24 11.70 -2.68 31.68
CA GLN A 24 12.95 -1.94 31.49
C GLN A 24 13.78 -2.48 30.32
N ALA A 25 13.81 -3.80 30.13
CA ALA A 25 14.53 -4.42 29.03
C ALA A 25 13.90 -4.17 27.65
N GLN A 26 12.56 -4.06 27.58
CA GLN A 26 11.85 -3.86 26.32
C GLN A 26 11.59 -2.38 25.99
N MET A 27 11.34 -1.55 27.00
CA MET A 27 10.90 -0.16 26.85
C MET A 27 11.95 0.87 27.32
N GLY A 28 13.07 0.43 27.91
CA GLY A 28 14.13 1.29 28.44
C GLY A 28 14.02 1.53 29.95
N SER A 29 15.13 1.98 30.56
CA SER A 29 15.27 2.11 32.03
C SER A 29 14.27 3.06 32.68
N ASP A 30 13.79 4.05 31.94
CA ASP A 30 12.93 5.12 32.45
C ASP A 30 11.44 4.82 32.22
N ALA A 31 11.11 3.63 31.69
CA ALA A 31 9.74 3.24 31.39
C ALA A 31 8.91 3.05 32.66
N SER A 32 7.72 3.64 32.68
CA SER A 32 6.78 3.49 33.79
C SER A 32 6.18 2.09 33.82
N VAL A 33 6.38 1.39 34.94
CA VAL A 33 5.78 0.09 35.23
C VAL A 33 4.33 0.28 35.71
N PRO A 34 3.32 -0.25 34.99
CA PRO A 34 1.95 -0.18 35.47
C PRO A 34 1.75 -1.06 36.71
N TRP A 35 1.18 -0.47 37.76
CA TRP A 35 0.88 -1.02 39.09
C TRP A 35 0.04 -2.31 39.15
N HIS A 36 -0.47 -2.80 38.02
CA HIS A 36 -1.35 -3.98 37.93
C HIS A 36 -0.92 -5.02 36.88
N ALA A 37 0.24 -4.85 36.27
CA ALA A 37 0.66 -5.72 35.17
C ALA A 37 1.40 -7.00 35.59
N SER A 38 1.58 -7.24 36.90
CA SER A 38 2.09 -8.51 37.43
C SER A 38 1.18 -9.71 37.12
N GLY A 39 -0.07 -9.48 36.71
CA GLY A 39 -0.96 -10.53 36.19
C GLY A 39 -0.37 -11.31 35.01
N LEU A 40 0.46 -10.67 34.18
CA LEU A 40 1.21 -11.37 33.10
C LEU A 40 2.16 -12.42 33.69
N CYS A 41 2.97 -12.04 34.68
CA CYS A 41 3.90 -12.94 35.34
C CYS A 41 3.17 -14.03 36.13
N ALA A 42 2.05 -13.71 36.78
CA ALA A 42 1.22 -14.70 37.45
C ALA A 42 0.64 -15.75 36.46
N ALA A 43 0.19 -15.31 35.28
CA ALA A 43 -0.27 -16.19 34.23
C ALA A 43 0.87 -17.08 33.67
N ILE A 44 2.05 -16.50 33.44
CA ILE A 44 3.25 -17.22 32.98
C ILE A 44 3.70 -18.26 34.01
N ARG A 45 3.69 -17.93 35.30
CA ARG A 45 4.06 -18.86 36.39
C ARG A 45 3.26 -20.16 36.34
N SER A 46 2.00 -20.07 35.93
CA SER A 46 1.08 -21.20 35.86
C SER A 46 1.32 -22.09 34.62
N THR A 47 2.23 -21.70 33.73
CA THR A 47 2.61 -22.49 32.55
C THR A 47 3.80 -23.42 32.81
N PRO A 48 3.97 -24.50 32.02
CA PRO A 48 5.15 -25.36 32.12
C PRO A 48 6.46 -24.60 31.94
N GLY A 49 7.35 -24.68 32.93
CA GLY A 49 8.63 -23.97 32.95
C GLY A 49 8.53 -22.48 33.33
N GLY A 50 7.34 -22.01 33.73
CA GLY A 50 7.09 -20.59 34.00
C GLY A 50 7.83 -20.06 35.23
N VAL A 51 7.99 -20.89 36.27
CA VAL A 51 8.71 -20.52 37.49
C VAL A 51 10.18 -20.26 37.19
N GLU A 52 10.82 -21.15 36.44
CA GLU A 52 12.24 -21.06 36.08
C GLU A 52 12.53 -19.82 35.22
N VAL A 53 11.61 -19.48 34.31
CA VAL A 53 11.71 -18.29 33.46
C VAL A 53 11.58 -17.00 34.27
N LEU A 54 10.63 -16.93 35.21
CA LEU A 54 10.48 -15.78 36.09
C LEU A 54 11.67 -15.64 37.05
N ASP A 55 12.18 -16.74 37.57
CA ASP A 55 13.37 -16.78 38.41
C ASP A 55 14.60 -16.23 37.67
N ALA A 56 14.80 -16.63 36.41
CA ALA A 56 15.87 -16.10 35.56
C ALA A 56 15.73 -14.59 35.34
N ALA A 57 14.52 -14.09 35.08
CA ALA A 57 14.26 -12.66 34.91
C ALA A 57 14.61 -11.87 36.18
N ARG A 58 14.24 -12.38 37.37
CA ARG A 58 14.61 -11.79 38.67
C ARG A 58 16.11 -11.83 38.96
N MET A 59 16.84 -12.74 38.34
CA MET A 59 18.31 -12.77 38.41
C MET A 59 18.97 -11.88 37.35
N GLY A 60 18.20 -11.30 36.44
CA GLY A 60 18.66 -10.32 35.44
C GLY A 60 18.73 -10.86 34.02
N ASN A 61 18.44 -12.15 33.83
CA ASN A 61 18.33 -12.76 32.51
C ASN A 61 16.86 -12.78 32.07
N VAL A 62 16.44 -11.72 31.38
CA VAL A 62 15.06 -11.54 30.91
C VAL A 62 14.78 -12.24 29.57
N THR A 63 15.80 -12.69 28.84
CA THR A 63 15.64 -13.27 27.50
C THR A 63 14.65 -14.44 27.45
N PRO A 64 14.71 -15.43 28.37
CA PRO A 64 13.74 -16.53 28.36
C PRO A 64 12.30 -16.06 28.60
N LEU A 65 12.13 -14.96 29.35
CA LEU A 65 10.81 -14.38 29.59
C LEU A 65 10.28 -13.69 28.33
N VAL A 66 11.11 -12.91 27.64
CA VAL A 66 10.75 -12.26 26.36
C VAL A 66 10.34 -13.29 25.31
N GLU A 67 11.08 -14.39 25.17
CA GLU A 67 10.78 -15.48 24.23
C GLU A 67 9.40 -16.13 24.47
N ARG A 68 8.94 -16.12 25.72
CA ARG A 68 7.63 -16.65 26.13
C ARG A 68 6.48 -15.67 25.87
N LEU A 69 6.75 -14.43 25.45
CA LEU A 69 5.69 -13.44 25.22
C LEU A 69 5.09 -13.48 23.82
N ASP A 70 5.44 -14.46 22.99
CA ASP A 70 4.83 -14.61 21.68
C ASP A 70 3.39 -15.18 21.78
N PRO A 71 2.35 -14.41 21.43
CA PRO A 71 0.96 -14.89 21.50
C PRO A 71 0.70 -16.13 20.65
N ALA A 72 1.43 -16.31 19.53
CA ALA A 72 1.28 -17.46 18.66
C ALA A 72 1.69 -18.78 19.33
N GLN A 73 2.53 -18.73 20.38
CA GLN A 73 2.89 -19.92 21.17
C GLN A 73 1.79 -20.33 22.16
N HIS A 74 0.81 -19.45 22.42
CA HIS A 74 -0.18 -19.61 23.50
C HIS A 74 -1.62 -19.72 22.99
N LEU A 75 -1.85 -19.96 21.70
CA LEU A 75 -3.19 -20.02 21.11
C LEU A 75 -4.12 -21.07 21.75
N ASN A 76 -3.53 -22.13 22.31
CA ASN A 76 -4.24 -23.19 23.03
C ASN A 76 -3.96 -23.15 24.55
N GLY A 77 -3.36 -22.06 25.04
CA GLY A 77 -2.99 -21.85 26.43
C GLY A 77 -4.12 -21.24 27.26
N SER A 78 -3.76 -20.68 28.42
CA SER A 78 -4.70 -19.99 29.31
C SER A 78 -5.21 -18.69 28.67
N PRO A 79 -6.53 -18.42 28.73
CA PRO A 79 -7.09 -17.17 28.23
C PRO A 79 -6.62 -15.95 29.01
N GLU A 80 -6.34 -16.09 30.31
CA GLU A 80 -5.75 -15.04 31.15
C GLU A 80 -4.39 -14.59 30.59
N LEU A 81 -3.55 -15.56 30.18
CA LEU A 81 -2.25 -15.26 29.58
C LEU A 81 -2.42 -14.50 28.26
N LEU A 82 -3.29 -14.96 27.37
CA LEU A 82 -3.57 -14.27 26.10
C LEU A 82 -4.06 -12.83 26.32
N HIS A 83 -4.95 -12.62 27.30
CA HIS A 83 -5.41 -11.29 27.69
C HIS A 83 -4.26 -10.39 28.13
N HIS A 84 -3.39 -10.88 29.01
CA HIS A 84 -2.24 -10.08 29.46
C HIS A 84 -1.23 -9.83 28.35
N LEU A 85 -1.01 -10.78 27.44
CA LEU A 85 -0.16 -10.57 26.26
C LEU A 85 -0.75 -9.50 25.33
N ALA A 86 -2.07 -9.49 25.13
CA ALA A 86 -2.75 -8.50 24.31
C ALA A 86 -2.53 -7.08 24.85
N LEU A 87 -2.71 -6.89 26.17
CA LEU A 87 -2.49 -5.62 26.84
C LEU A 87 -1.01 -5.20 26.88
N HIS A 88 -0.11 -6.15 27.16
CA HIS A 88 1.33 -5.89 27.22
C HIS A 88 1.87 -5.40 25.88
N HIS A 89 1.53 -6.11 24.80
CA HIS A 89 1.98 -5.75 23.45
C HIS A 89 1.33 -4.46 22.94
N ALA A 90 0.08 -4.16 23.33
CA ALA A 90 -0.54 -2.86 23.02
C ALA A 90 0.27 -1.71 23.65
N ARG A 91 0.62 -1.84 24.94
CA ARG A 91 1.43 -0.84 25.65
C ARG A 91 2.83 -0.72 25.09
N LEU A 92 3.45 -1.85 24.73
CA LEU A 92 4.76 -1.87 24.08
C LEU A 92 4.72 -1.12 22.75
N ALA A 93 3.66 -1.33 21.97
CA ALA A 93 3.46 -0.64 20.72
C ALA A 93 3.28 0.87 20.90
N GLU A 94 2.58 1.31 21.95
CA GLU A 94 2.43 2.72 22.28
C GLU A 94 3.74 3.36 22.74
N ALA A 95 4.55 2.63 23.51
CA ALA A 95 5.83 3.14 24.01
C ALA A 95 6.89 3.25 22.91
N LEU A 96 6.95 2.26 22.00
CA LEU A 96 8.01 2.17 20.98
C LEU A 96 7.59 2.65 19.59
N GLY A 97 6.28 2.74 19.31
CA GLY A 97 5.76 2.99 17.97
C GLY A 97 6.02 1.85 16.98
N GLU A 98 6.21 0.63 17.49
CA GLU A 98 6.57 -0.53 16.67
C GLU A 98 5.35 -1.28 16.15
N ALA A 99 5.32 -1.50 14.83
CA ALA A 99 4.24 -2.24 14.16
C ALA A 99 4.16 -3.71 14.62
N ASP A 100 5.29 -4.36 14.90
CA ASP A 100 5.32 -5.75 15.34
C ASP A 100 4.62 -5.95 16.69
N ALA A 101 4.81 -5.03 17.63
CA ALA A 101 4.11 -5.06 18.92
C ALA A 101 2.59 -4.91 18.73
N HIS A 102 2.15 -4.00 17.85
CA HIS A 102 0.74 -3.90 17.52
C HIS A 102 0.18 -5.19 16.91
N VAL A 103 0.89 -5.81 15.97
CA VAL A 103 0.46 -7.07 15.35
C VAL A 103 0.36 -8.20 16.39
N ARG A 104 1.32 -8.31 17.31
CA ARG A 104 1.26 -9.28 18.42
C ARG A 104 0.06 -9.03 19.33
N SER A 105 -0.24 -7.78 19.65
CA SER A 105 -1.44 -7.44 20.42
C SER A 105 -2.73 -7.89 19.71
N ILE A 106 -2.83 -7.64 18.40
CA ILE A 106 -3.96 -8.08 17.57
C ILE A 106 -4.08 -9.61 17.56
N ILE A 107 -2.97 -10.35 17.38
CA ILE A 107 -2.98 -11.82 17.41
C ILE A 107 -3.58 -12.32 18.73
N ALA A 108 -3.16 -11.75 19.86
CA ALA A 108 -3.66 -12.15 21.17
C ALA A 108 -5.15 -11.84 21.34
N TRP A 109 -5.61 -10.64 20.93
CA TRP A 109 -7.03 -10.27 20.95
C TRP A 109 -7.89 -11.16 20.06
N LEU A 110 -7.41 -11.50 18.85
CA LEU A 110 -8.09 -12.41 17.94
C LEU A 110 -8.14 -13.83 18.49
N ALA A 111 -7.07 -14.32 19.12
CA ALA A 111 -7.04 -15.64 19.74
C ALA A 111 -8.05 -15.78 20.90
N LEU A 112 -8.29 -14.70 21.66
CA LEU A 112 -9.28 -14.68 22.73
C LEU A 112 -10.73 -14.91 22.27
N THR A 113 -11.03 -14.72 20.99
CA THR A 113 -12.38 -15.01 20.44
C THR A 113 -12.81 -16.45 20.62
N ARG A 114 -11.84 -17.36 20.67
CA ARG A 114 -12.08 -18.79 20.91
C ARG A 114 -12.41 -19.10 22.37
N GLN A 115 -12.28 -18.11 23.26
CA GLN A 115 -12.41 -18.22 24.71
C GLN A 115 -13.64 -17.45 25.21
N GLU A 116 -14.79 -17.65 24.56
CA GLU A 116 -16.04 -16.90 24.81
C GLU A 116 -16.44 -16.86 26.29
N ARG A 117 -16.25 -17.98 27.00
CA ARG A 117 -16.56 -18.08 28.43
C ARG A 117 -15.73 -17.10 29.25
N TYR A 118 -14.42 -17.03 28.99
CA TYR A 118 -13.53 -16.12 29.70
C TYR A 118 -13.92 -14.66 29.44
N LEU A 119 -14.15 -14.28 28.19
CA LEU A 119 -14.58 -12.93 27.83
C LEU A 119 -15.92 -12.55 28.48
N ARG A 120 -16.85 -13.50 28.58
CA ARG A 120 -18.13 -13.30 29.27
C ARG A 120 -17.95 -13.09 30.77
N GLU A 121 -17.23 -13.97 31.44
CA GLU A 121 -16.98 -13.88 32.89
C GLU A 121 -16.23 -12.58 33.23
N LEU A 122 -15.23 -12.20 32.43
CA LEU A 122 -14.51 -10.94 32.57
C LEU A 122 -15.43 -9.73 32.35
N GLY A 123 -16.26 -9.77 31.30
CA GLY A 123 -17.23 -8.71 31.00
C GLY A 123 -18.24 -8.51 32.12
N GLU A 124 -18.80 -9.60 32.66
CA GLU A 124 -19.73 -9.56 33.79
C GLU A 124 -19.06 -8.98 35.05
N ALA A 125 -17.81 -9.37 35.32
CA ALA A 125 -17.05 -8.87 36.46
C ALA A 125 -16.73 -7.37 36.34
N VAL A 126 -16.40 -6.88 35.15
CA VAL A 126 -16.08 -5.46 34.91
C VAL A 126 -17.32 -4.57 34.88
N VAL A 127 -18.38 -5.02 34.23
CA VAL A 127 -19.61 -4.23 34.03
C VAL A 127 -20.49 -4.24 35.29
N GLY A 128 -20.38 -5.26 36.15
CA GLY A 128 -21.08 -5.29 37.44
C GLY A 128 -22.61 -5.20 37.34
N GLY A 129 -23.19 -5.63 36.21
CA GLY A 129 -24.62 -5.53 35.92
C GLY A 129 -25.09 -4.19 35.35
N ALA A 130 -24.19 -3.27 35.01
CA ALA A 130 -24.54 -1.98 34.42
C ALA A 130 -25.11 -2.07 32.98
N LEU A 131 -24.87 -3.17 32.26
CA LEU A 131 -25.44 -3.43 30.93
C LEU A 131 -26.42 -4.60 30.95
N PRO A 132 -27.52 -4.55 30.18
CA PRO A 132 -28.35 -5.70 29.88
C PRO A 132 -27.53 -6.83 29.24
N ARG A 133 -27.91 -8.08 29.48
CA ARG A 133 -27.19 -9.27 28.97
C ARG A 133 -26.97 -9.26 27.46
N GLU A 134 -28.01 -8.93 26.69
CA GLU A 134 -27.93 -8.88 25.22
C GLU A 134 -26.93 -7.81 24.74
N GLU A 135 -26.85 -6.68 25.44
CA GLU A 135 -25.91 -5.60 25.11
C GLU A 135 -24.47 -5.98 25.49
N LEU A 136 -24.28 -6.67 26.62
CA LEU A 136 -23.00 -7.24 27.00
C LEU A 136 -22.51 -8.26 25.95
N GLU A 137 -23.36 -9.20 25.54
CA GLU A 137 -23.02 -10.21 24.53
C GLU A 137 -22.64 -9.56 23.19
N ARG A 138 -23.39 -8.54 22.75
CA ARG A 138 -23.04 -7.75 21.55
C ARG A 138 -21.71 -7.02 21.69
N THR A 139 -21.45 -6.43 22.85
CA THR A 139 -20.20 -5.70 23.12
C THR A 139 -19.00 -6.65 23.09
N LEU A 140 -19.11 -7.80 23.75
CA LEU A 140 -18.05 -8.82 23.80
C LEU A 140 -17.73 -9.40 22.42
N ALA A 141 -18.72 -9.51 21.52
CA ALA A 141 -18.50 -9.93 20.15
C ALA A 141 -17.65 -8.93 19.33
N GLU A 142 -17.63 -7.65 19.72
CA GLU A 142 -16.89 -6.58 19.05
C GLU A 142 -15.54 -6.28 19.70
N VAL A 143 -15.29 -6.69 20.95
CA VAL A 143 -14.00 -6.52 21.65
C VAL A 143 -12.76 -6.87 20.81
N PRO A 144 -12.73 -7.97 20.04
CA PRO A 144 -11.57 -8.33 19.22
C PRO A 144 -11.28 -7.33 18.09
N MET A 145 -12.28 -6.52 17.72
CA MET A 145 -12.17 -5.49 16.68
C MET A 145 -11.64 -4.17 17.25
N TRP A 146 -11.77 -3.92 18.56
CA TRP A 146 -11.40 -2.64 19.16
C TRP A 146 -9.95 -2.21 18.89
N PRO A 147 -8.93 -3.09 18.97
CA PRO A 147 -7.57 -2.68 18.63
C PRO A 147 -7.45 -2.21 17.18
N ILE A 148 -8.18 -2.86 16.26
CA ILE A 148 -8.19 -2.50 14.84
C ILE A 148 -8.86 -1.16 14.64
N ASP A 149 -9.98 -0.91 15.33
CA ASP A 149 -10.67 0.38 15.29
C ASP A 149 -9.79 1.51 15.83
N GLU A 150 -9.14 1.30 16.97
CA GLU A 150 -8.22 2.29 17.56
C GLU A 150 -7.05 2.62 16.62
N ILE A 151 -6.43 1.60 16.01
CA ILE A 151 -5.40 1.79 15.00
C ILE A 151 -5.97 2.53 13.78
N GLY A 152 -7.19 2.19 13.37
CA GLY A 152 -7.92 2.85 12.30
C GLY A 152 -8.14 4.34 12.56
N GLU A 153 -8.52 4.72 13.78
CA GLU A 153 -8.69 6.12 14.17
C GLU A 153 -7.35 6.88 14.25
N ARG A 154 -6.27 6.21 14.68
CA ARG A 154 -4.90 6.77 14.59
C ARG A 154 -4.49 7.03 13.14
N ALA A 155 -4.82 6.12 12.22
CA ALA A 155 -4.56 6.30 10.80
C ALA A 155 -5.32 7.52 10.23
N LYS A 156 -6.61 7.66 10.54
CA LYS A 156 -7.44 8.78 10.07
C LYS A 156 -6.98 10.13 10.63
N SER A 157 -6.73 10.19 11.94
CA SER A 157 -6.41 11.45 12.63
C SER A 157 -5.14 12.13 12.11
N GLY A 158 -4.17 11.36 11.61
CA GLY A 158 -2.93 11.89 11.01
C GLY A 158 -2.89 11.84 9.49
N ALA A 159 -3.96 11.43 8.81
CA ALA A 159 -3.96 11.18 7.36
C ALA A 159 -3.74 12.47 6.55
N ARG A 160 -4.48 13.54 6.89
CA ARG A 160 -4.40 14.82 6.17
C ARG A 160 -3.00 15.44 6.18
N ASP A 161 -2.28 15.23 7.28
CA ASP A 161 -0.92 15.76 7.50
C ASP A 161 0.18 14.72 7.22
N LEU A 162 -0.18 13.51 6.76
CA LEU A 162 0.73 12.41 6.45
C LEU A 162 1.68 12.07 7.61
N THR A 163 1.17 12.05 8.84
CA THR A 163 2.02 11.86 10.02
C THR A 163 2.65 10.47 10.07
N THR A 164 3.81 10.36 10.75
CA THR A 164 4.49 9.07 10.97
C THR A 164 3.63 8.08 11.73
N ILE A 165 2.86 8.56 12.73
CA ILE A 165 1.95 7.72 13.53
C ILE A 165 0.87 7.11 12.63
N ALA A 166 0.26 7.92 11.76
CA ALA A 166 -0.76 7.42 10.83
C ALA A 166 -0.15 6.46 9.79
N LYS A 167 1.09 6.71 9.33
CA LYS A 167 1.83 5.78 8.47
C LYS A 167 2.04 4.42 9.15
N GLN A 168 2.48 4.42 10.41
CA GLN A 168 2.67 3.20 11.19
C GLN A 168 1.35 2.46 11.38
N ALA A 169 0.26 3.17 11.67
CA ALA A 169 -1.07 2.59 11.76
C ALA A 169 -1.50 1.90 10.45
N LEU A 170 -1.26 2.52 9.28
CA LEU A 170 -1.51 1.88 7.99
C LEU A 170 -0.68 0.60 7.78
N VAL A 171 0.59 0.59 8.21
CA VAL A 171 1.45 -0.61 8.13
C VAL A 171 0.85 -1.73 8.97
N VAL A 172 0.36 -1.43 10.17
CA VAL A 172 -0.30 -2.42 11.03
C VAL A 172 -1.59 -2.93 10.40
N LEU A 173 -2.45 -2.04 9.89
CA LEU A 173 -3.72 -2.44 9.25
C LEU A 173 -3.49 -3.38 8.06
N ARG A 174 -2.44 -3.16 7.24
CA ARG A 174 -2.08 -4.08 6.15
C ARG A 174 -1.68 -5.47 6.61
N ARG A 175 -1.23 -5.62 7.86
CA ARG A 175 -0.79 -6.88 8.46
C ARG A 175 -1.88 -7.58 9.26
N VAL A 176 -3.09 -7.04 9.28
CA VAL A 176 -4.25 -7.70 9.91
C VAL A 176 -4.53 -9.10 9.32
N PRO A 177 -4.43 -9.36 8.00
CA PRO A 177 -4.57 -10.71 7.46
C PRO A 177 -3.50 -11.69 7.99
N GLU A 178 -2.26 -11.24 8.12
CA GLU A 178 -1.17 -12.01 8.75
C GLU A 178 -1.52 -12.35 10.21
N ALA A 179 -2.01 -11.36 10.97
CA ALA A 179 -2.44 -11.56 12.35
C ALA A 179 -3.60 -12.57 12.46
N CYS A 180 -4.56 -12.54 11.55
CA CYS A 180 -5.66 -13.51 11.49
C CYS A 180 -5.14 -14.92 11.27
N HIS A 181 -4.25 -15.09 10.29
CA HIS A 181 -3.63 -16.38 9.98
C HIS A 181 -2.87 -16.94 11.19
N MET A 182 -2.05 -16.10 11.84
CA MET A 182 -1.28 -16.49 13.02
C MET A 182 -2.16 -16.79 14.23
N ALA A 183 -3.29 -16.09 14.41
CA ALA A 183 -4.24 -16.36 15.49
C ALA A 183 -5.08 -17.64 15.27
N GLY A 184 -5.11 -18.16 14.04
CA GLY A 184 -5.91 -19.34 13.69
C GLY A 184 -7.40 -19.12 13.87
N VAL A 185 -7.89 -17.94 13.46
CA VAL A 185 -9.33 -17.61 13.50
C VAL A 185 -10.10 -18.30 12.38
N SER A 186 -11.44 -18.30 12.46
CA SER A 186 -12.29 -18.83 11.38
C SER A 186 -12.24 -17.91 10.14
N ASN A 187 -12.52 -18.48 8.97
CA ASN A 187 -12.56 -17.73 7.71
C ASN A 187 -13.58 -16.59 7.74
N GLU A 188 -14.73 -16.78 8.42
CA GLU A 188 -15.76 -15.75 8.57
C GLU A 188 -15.24 -14.57 9.40
N LEU A 189 -14.51 -14.86 10.48
CA LEU A 189 -13.92 -13.82 11.32
C LEU A 189 -12.80 -13.10 10.58
N GLU A 190 -11.91 -13.84 9.91
CA GLU A 190 -10.85 -13.28 9.06
C GLU A 190 -11.41 -12.34 8.00
N ALA A 191 -12.48 -12.74 7.30
CA ALA A 191 -13.13 -11.91 6.29
C ALA A 191 -13.68 -10.60 6.89
N ARG A 192 -14.36 -10.66 8.04
CA ARG A 192 -14.90 -9.48 8.74
C ARG A 192 -13.79 -8.54 9.21
N VAL A 193 -12.77 -9.10 9.86
CA VAL A 193 -11.61 -8.37 10.40
C VAL A 193 -10.84 -7.68 9.27
N THR A 194 -10.53 -8.42 8.21
CA THR A 194 -9.83 -7.91 7.03
C THR A 194 -10.64 -6.82 6.33
N GLN A 195 -11.96 -7.02 6.16
CA GLN A 195 -12.83 -6.00 5.60
C GLN A 195 -12.80 -4.71 6.42
N ARG A 196 -12.86 -4.81 7.76
CA ARG A 196 -12.83 -3.66 8.66
C ARG A 196 -11.50 -2.91 8.58
N ALA A 197 -10.38 -3.61 8.59
CA ALA A 197 -9.05 -3.02 8.40
C ALA A 197 -8.93 -2.30 7.05
N ASN A 198 -9.41 -2.92 5.97
CA ASN A 198 -9.45 -2.31 4.64
C ASN A 198 -10.33 -1.06 4.61
N SER A 199 -11.48 -1.05 5.28
CA SER A 199 -12.33 0.12 5.39
C SER A 199 -11.65 1.29 6.12
N HIS A 200 -10.91 1.02 7.20
CA HIS A 200 -10.14 2.06 7.88
C HIS A 200 -9.00 2.61 7.02
N MET A 201 -8.28 1.72 6.32
CA MET A 201 -7.23 2.14 5.38
C MET A 201 -7.81 3.01 4.26
N ALA A 202 -8.91 2.58 3.63
CA ALA A 202 -9.55 3.32 2.54
C ALA A 202 -9.98 4.72 3.00
N ALA A 203 -10.61 4.83 4.17
CA ALA A 203 -11.02 6.11 4.74
C ALA A 203 -9.82 7.03 5.02
N ALA A 204 -8.74 6.52 5.61
CA ALA A 204 -7.53 7.31 5.86
C ALA A 204 -6.87 7.79 4.55
N ILE A 205 -6.83 6.94 3.52
CA ILE A 205 -6.28 7.30 2.21
C ILE A 205 -7.16 8.35 1.51
N GLU A 206 -8.48 8.21 1.59
CA GLU A 206 -9.42 9.21 1.09
C GLU A 206 -9.24 10.56 1.78
N ASP A 207 -9.09 10.58 3.10
CA ASP A 207 -8.81 11.79 3.88
C ASP A 207 -7.49 12.45 3.47
N ALA A 208 -6.46 11.67 3.12
CA ALA A 208 -5.17 12.17 2.63
C ALA A 208 -5.25 12.74 1.20
N ILE A 209 -6.09 12.15 0.33
CA ILE A 209 -6.28 12.58 -1.07
C ILE A 209 -7.17 13.83 -1.15
N THR A 210 -8.21 13.92 -0.32
CA THR A 210 -9.24 14.98 -0.39
C THR A 210 -8.67 16.41 -0.47
N PRO A 211 -7.69 16.82 0.35
CA PRO A 211 -7.09 18.16 0.25
C PRO A 211 -6.36 18.43 -1.07
N ILE A 212 -5.95 17.40 -1.79
CA ILE A 212 -5.33 17.52 -3.13
C ILE A 212 -6.43 17.77 -4.15
N LEU A 213 -7.50 16.97 -4.13
CA LEU A 213 -8.65 17.13 -5.03
C LEU A 213 -9.28 18.51 -4.90
N THR A 214 -9.49 18.98 -3.67
CA THR A 214 -10.01 20.33 -3.42
C THR A 214 -9.08 21.39 -4.02
N ALA A 215 -7.76 21.27 -3.83
CA ALA A 215 -6.81 22.23 -4.37
C ALA A 215 -6.77 22.22 -5.91
N ILE A 216 -6.92 21.06 -6.55
CA ILE A 216 -7.03 20.95 -8.01
C ILE A 216 -8.31 21.62 -8.51
N ALA A 217 -9.44 21.34 -7.86
CA ALA A 217 -10.73 21.96 -8.21
C ALA A 217 -10.68 23.49 -8.07
N GLU A 218 -10.16 24.01 -6.95
CA GLU A 218 -10.02 25.46 -6.71
C GLU A 218 -9.04 26.13 -7.68
N THR A 219 -7.96 25.46 -8.05
CA THR A 219 -6.99 26.00 -9.02
C THR A 219 -7.62 26.04 -10.40
N THR A 220 -8.26 24.96 -10.83
CA THR A 220 -8.94 24.87 -12.13
C THR A 220 -10.10 25.85 -12.24
N ALA A 221 -10.83 26.11 -11.14
CA ALA A 221 -11.90 27.11 -11.10
C ALA A 221 -11.40 28.55 -11.30
N ARG A 222 -10.13 28.84 -10.95
CA ARG A 222 -9.50 30.15 -11.14
C ARG A 222 -8.90 30.31 -12.54
N GLY A 223 -8.73 29.22 -13.29
CA GLY A 223 -8.15 29.20 -14.61
C GLY A 223 -7.35 27.92 -14.86
N GLU A 224 -6.79 27.79 -16.06
CA GLU A 224 -5.90 26.67 -16.36
C GLU A 224 -4.61 26.80 -15.54
N PRO A 225 -4.23 25.79 -14.72
CA PRO A 225 -2.99 25.85 -13.95
C PRO A 225 -1.79 25.91 -14.88
N THR A 226 -0.74 26.62 -14.47
CA THR A 226 0.56 26.52 -15.15
C THR A 226 1.14 25.12 -14.97
N ALA A 227 2.08 24.72 -15.85
CA ALA A 227 2.75 23.43 -15.78
C ALA A 227 3.38 23.16 -14.40
N ARG A 228 3.97 24.19 -13.79
CA ARG A 228 4.61 24.09 -12.47
C ARG A 228 3.61 23.97 -11.33
N GLU A 229 2.48 24.69 -11.40
CA GLU A 229 1.40 24.54 -10.42
C GLU A 229 0.76 23.15 -10.51
N GLY A 230 0.49 22.68 -11.73
CA GLY A 230 0.02 21.32 -11.97
C GLY A 230 1.00 20.27 -11.44
N ALA A 231 2.29 20.41 -11.75
CA ALA A 231 3.33 19.52 -11.22
C ALA A 231 3.39 19.52 -9.68
N ALA A 232 3.24 20.68 -9.04
CA ALA A 232 3.20 20.78 -7.59
C ALA A 232 1.98 20.04 -6.99
N LEU A 233 0.82 20.09 -7.66
CA LEU A 233 -0.37 19.32 -7.27
C LEU A 233 -0.13 17.81 -7.45
N MET A 234 0.48 17.41 -8.57
CA MET A 234 0.83 16.01 -8.86
C MET A 234 1.86 15.44 -7.88
N GLN A 235 2.84 16.25 -7.45
CA GLN A 235 3.81 15.86 -6.44
C GLN A 235 3.16 15.49 -5.08
N ARG A 236 2.01 16.09 -4.75
CA ARG A 236 1.27 15.75 -3.53
C ARG A 236 0.68 14.34 -3.61
N PHE A 237 0.19 13.91 -4.78
CA PHE A 237 -0.23 12.51 -4.97
C PHE A 237 0.94 11.55 -4.76
N ALA A 238 2.13 11.88 -5.28
CA ALA A 238 3.32 11.04 -5.07
C ALA A 238 3.70 10.92 -3.59
N ALA A 239 3.54 11.99 -2.80
CA ALA A 239 3.76 11.94 -1.37
C ALA A 239 2.75 11.02 -0.65
N VAL A 240 1.46 11.13 -0.97
CA VAL A 240 0.41 10.25 -0.42
C VAL A 240 0.64 8.80 -0.83
N TRP A 241 1.04 8.53 -2.08
CA TRP A 241 1.31 7.19 -2.58
C TRP A 241 2.46 6.53 -1.81
N HIS A 242 3.57 7.23 -1.60
CA HIS A 242 4.69 6.69 -0.80
C HIS A 242 4.32 6.52 0.67
N TRP A 243 3.59 7.47 1.26
CA TRP A 243 3.11 7.38 2.64
C TRP A 243 2.17 6.19 2.84
N SER A 244 1.26 5.98 1.91
CA SER A 244 0.31 4.86 1.88
C SER A 244 0.91 3.55 1.36
N GLY A 245 2.23 3.40 1.26
CA GLY A 245 2.85 2.15 0.84
C GLY A 245 2.41 1.68 -0.54
N GLU A 246 2.31 2.62 -1.48
CA GLU A 246 1.99 2.40 -2.89
C GLU A 246 0.54 1.94 -3.14
N ASP A 247 -0.42 2.58 -2.49
CA ASP A 247 -1.84 2.23 -2.62
C ASP A 247 -2.41 2.56 -4.02
N GLU A 248 -3.16 1.60 -4.55
CA GLU A 248 -3.73 1.65 -5.91
C GLU A 248 -4.81 2.72 -6.08
N ASN A 249 -5.54 3.08 -5.02
CA ASN A 249 -6.54 4.16 -5.12
C ASN A 249 -5.88 5.54 -5.31
N VAL A 250 -4.67 5.73 -4.78
CA VAL A 250 -3.89 6.95 -5.03
C VAL A 250 -3.42 7.00 -6.48
N GLU A 251 -3.00 5.85 -7.04
CA GLU A 251 -2.63 5.74 -8.45
C GLU A 251 -3.81 6.09 -9.37
N HIS A 252 -5.00 5.55 -9.08
CA HIS A 252 -6.24 5.86 -9.78
C HIS A 252 -6.58 7.34 -9.75
N ALA A 253 -6.59 7.95 -8.56
CA ALA A 253 -6.90 9.37 -8.40
C ALA A 253 -5.89 10.27 -9.13
N ALA A 254 -4.59 9.96 -9.05
CA ALA A 254 -3.55 10.71 -9.75
C ALA A 254 -3.73 10.67 -11.28
N VAL A 255 -4.04 9.50 -11.84
CA VAL A 255 -4.28 9.34 -13.27
C VAL A 255 -5.53 10.12 -13.72
N ASP A 256 -6.59 10.08 -12.92
CA ASP A 256 -7.87 10.72 -13.23
C ASP A 256 -7.76 12.23 -13.26
N GLU A 257 -7.05 12.80 -12.28
CA GLU A 257 -6.87 14.25 -12.19
C GLU A 257 -5.79 14.78 -13.14
N CYS A 258 -4.74 14.00 -13.41
CA CYS A 258 -3.69 14.43 -14.33
C CYS A 258 -4.15 14.44 -15.78
N THR A 259 -4.98 13.47 -16.19
CA THR A 259 -5.35 13.28 -17.59
C THR A 259 -5.99 14.52 -18.23
N PRO A 260 -6.99 15.19 -17.63
CA PRO A 260 -7.56 16.42 -18.18
C PRO A 260 -6.55 17.57 -18.28
N LEU A 261 -5.65 17.71 -17.30
CA LEU A 261 -4.62 18.74 -17.30
C LEU A 261 -3.60 18.51 -18.42
N ALA A 262 -3.14 17.27 -18.59
CA ALA A 262 -2.24 16.87 -19.65
C ALA A 262 -2.84 17.13 -21.04
N TRP A 263 -4.13 16.84 -21.23
CA TRP A 263 -4.83 17.14 -22.48
C TRP A 263 -4.85 18.62 -22.85
N ASN A 264 -4.84 19.53 -21.89
CA ASN A 264 -4.79 20.96 -22.19
C ASN A 264 -3.44 21.34 -22.81
N HIS A 265 -2.33 20.85 -22.25
CA HIS A 265 -1.00 21.06 -22.80
C HIS A 265 -0.81 20.40 -24.16
N CYS A 266 -1.31 19.17 -24.36
CA CYS A 266 -1.27 18.47 -25.65
C CYS A 266 -1.99 19.25 -26.75
N ARG A 267 -3.20 19.75 -26.48
CA ARG A 267 -4.00 20.50 -27.46
C ARG A 267 -3.35 21.81 -27.90
N GLN A 268 -2.49 22.37 -27.05
CA GLN A 268 -1.74 23.59 -27.30
C GLN A 268 -0.31 23.31 -27.81
N SER A 269 0.04 22.05 -28.06
CA SER A 269 1.39 21.60 -28.47
C SER A 269 2.50 22.05 -27.51
N ARG A 270 2.20 22.19 -26.21
CA ARG A 270 3.16 22.60 -25.17
C ARG A 270 3.86 21.39 -24.55
N TRP A 271 4.71 20.71 -25.33
CA TRP A 271 5.35 19.45 -24.92
C TRP A 271 6.28 19.58 -23.72
N GLY A 272 7.03 20.68 -23.62
CA GLY A 272 7.89 20.95 -22.46
C GLY A 272 7.10 21.08 -21.15
N ASP A 273 5.97 21.78 -21.21
CA ASP A 273 5.06 21.95 -20.08
C ASP A 273 4.39 20.63 -19.69
N LEU A 274 3.98 19.83 -20.68
CA LEU A 274 3.44 18.48 -20.44
C LEU A 274 4.45 17.61 -19.70
N GLY A 275 5.73 17.66 -20.10
CA GLY A 275 6.80 16.90 -19.45
C GLY A 275 6.96 17.28 -17.97
N ILE A 276 6.94 18.58 -17.67
CA ILE A 276 6.98 19.10 -16.30
C ILE A 276 5.78 18.62 -15.48
N LEU A 277 4.57 18.66 -16.05
CA LEU A 277 3.33 18.29 -15.37
C LEU A 277 3.33 16.81 -14.92
N ILE A 278 3.71 15.89 -15.82
CA ILE A 278 3.55 14.44 -15.60
C ILE A 278 4.73 13.81 -14.86
N GLU A 279 5.89 14.47 -14.82
CA GLU A 279 7.11 13.94 -14.21
C GLU A 279 6.92 13.46 -12.76
N PRO A 280 6.27 14.21 -11.85
CA PRO A 280 6.14 13.82 -10.45
C PRO A 280 5.37 12.51 -10.21
N ILE A 281 4.43 12.18 -11.08
CA ILE A 281 3.54 11.01 -10.92
C ILE A 281 3.93 9.83 -11.81
N TRP A 282 5.04 9.93 -12.54
CA TRP A 282 5.49 8.83 -13.39
C TRP A 282 5.70 7.50 -12.63
N PRO A 283 6.26 7.48 -11.40
CA PRO A 283 6.35 6.24 -10.63
C PRO A 283 4.99 5.57 -10.37
N LEU A 284 3.93 6.36 -10.16
CA LEU A 284 2.57 5.88 -9.90
C LEU A 284 1.98 5.26 -11.17
N ILE A 285 2.15 5.94 -12.31
CA ILE A 285 1.69 5.45 -13.62
C ILE A 285 2.41 4.16 -13.99
N ASP A 286 3.72 4.08 -13.73
CA ASP A 286 4.51 2.89 -14.00
C ASP A 286 4.09 1.71 -13.11
N SER A 287 3.85 1.96 -11.82
CA SER A 287 3.33 0.97 -10.87
C SER A 287 1.97 0.42 -11.32
N LEU A 288 1.00 1.30 -11.60
CA LEU A 288 -0.33 0.90 -12.04
C LEU A 288 -0.28 0.14 -13.38
N THR A 289 0.58 0.58 -14.30
CA THR A 289 0.82 -0.15 -15.56
C THR A 289 1.35 -1.55 -15.31
N ARG A 290 2.34 -1.72 -14.41
CA ARG A 290 2.87 -3.04 -14.03
C ARG A 290 1.80 -3.94 -13.40
N ARG A 291 0.90 -3.38 -12.58
CA ARG A 291 -0.25 -4.12 -12.01
C ARG A 291 -1.15 -4.68 -13.12
N ILE A 292 -1.46 -3.88 -14.13
CA ILE A 292 -2.29 -4.29 -15.27
C ILE A 292 -1.55 -5.30 -16.17
N GLU A 293 -0.24 -5.12 -16.38
CA GLU A 293 0.58 -6.08 -17.13
C GLU A 293 0.63 -7.45 -16.43
N THR A 294 0.59 -7.48 -15.10
CA THR A 294 0.65 -8.72 -14.29
C THR A 294 -0.73 -9.37 -14.14
N ASP A 295 -1.78 -8.57 -13.98
CA ASP A 295 -3.15 -9.02 -13.83
C ASP A 295 -4.08 -8.36 -14.86
N PRO A 296 -4.28 -9.02 -16.02
CA PRO A 296 -5.15 -8.51 -17.06
C PRO A 296 -6.61 -8.39 -16.67
N SER A 297 -7.07 -8.89 -15.51
CA SER A 297 -8.44 -8.66 -15.05
C SER A 297 -8.70 -7.20 -14.64
N LYS A 298 -7.63 -6.43 -14.39
CA LYS A 298 -7.67 -4.99 -14.06
C LYS A 298 -7.93 -4.07 -15.26
N ILE A 299 -8.74 -4.49 -16.23
CA ILE A 299 -8.93 -3.77 -17.51
C ILE A 299 -9.48 -2.35 -17.34
N ALA A 300 -10.16 -2.08 -16.23
CA ALA A 300 -10.92 -0.84 -16.02
C ALA A 300 -10.06 0.42 -16.22
N TYR A 301 -8.80 0.39 -15.79
CA TYR A 301 -7.86 1.51 -15.93
C TYR A 301 -6.90 1.40 -17.12
N ALA A 302 -6.91 0.29 -17.88
CA ALA A 302 -5.97 0.07 -18.99
C ALA A 302 -6.00 1.17 -20.04
N GLY A 303 -7.19 1.70 -20.38
CA GLY A 303 -7.33 2.82 -21.30
C GLY A 303 -6.72 4.12 -20.77
N ARG A 304 -6.93 4.45 -19.49
CA ARG A 304 -6.39 5.65 -18.86
C ARG A 304 -4.87 5.58 -18.72
N CYS A 305 -4.34 4.44 -18.28
CA CYS A 305 -2.90 4.20 -18.24
C CYS A 305 -2.27 4.27 -19.62
N ALA A 306 -2.90 3.68 -20.65
CA ALA A 306 -2.42 3.76 -22.02
C ALA A 306 -2.37 5.21 -22.52
N GLN A 307 -3.33 6.05 -22.14
CA GLN A 307 -3.29 7.48 -22.45
C GLN A 307 -2.15 8.21 -21.73
N MET A 308 -1.87 7.89 -20.46
CA MET A 308 -0.72 8.47 -19.73
C MET A 308 0.61 8.06 -20.37
N LEU A 309 0.72 6.81 -20.84
CA LEU A 309 1.87 6.35 -21.61
C LEU A 309 2.00 7.12 -22.93
N VAL A 310 0.90 7.44 -23.62
CA VAL A 310 0.93 8.29 -24.82
C VAL A 310 1.46 9.68 -24.49
N PHE A 311 1.01 10.32 -23.41
CA PHE A 311 1.55 11.62 -22.99
C PHE A 311 3.05 11.55 -22.71
N LYS A 312 3.52 10.44 -22.10
CA LYS A 312 4.96 10.22 -21.92
C LYS A 312 5.69 10.06 -23.26
N ALA A 313 5.10 9.34 -24.21
CA ALA A 313 5.67 9.14 -25.54
C ALA A 313 5.80 10.47 -26.31
N ASP A 314 4.85 11.39 -26.14
CA ASP A 314 4.85 12.72 -26.77
C ASP A 314 5.98 13.63 -26.26
N VAL A 315 6.49 13.38 -25.05
CA VAL A 315 7.60 14.16 -24.44
C VAL A 315 8.92 13.39 -24.39
N ALA A 316 8.97 12.20 -24.98
CA ALA A 316 10.17 11.38 -25.08
C ALA A 316 11.25 12.08 -25.93
N ARG A 317 12.52 11.84 -25.61
CA ARG A 317 13.64 12.54 -26.28
C ARG A 317 14.02 11.92 -27.61
N THR A 318 13.63 10.65 -27.83
CA THR A 318 14.06 9.87 -28.99
C THR A 318 12.90 9.04 -29.53
N GLU A 319 12.89 8.78 -30.85
CA GLU A 319 11.89 7.88 -31.46
C GLU A 319 11.92 6.46 -30.90
N VAL A 320 13.10 5.99 -30.49
CA VAL A 320 13.26 4.66 -29.90
C VAL A 320 12.48 4.59 -28.58
N GLU A 321 12.62 5.62 -27.75
CA GLU A 321 11.87 5.76 -26.51
C GLU A 321 10.36 5.93 -26.78
N THR A 322 9.96 6.80 -27.71
CA THR A 322 8.55 6.97 -28.13
C THR A 322 7.93 5.64 -28.57
N THR A 323 8.65 4.87 -29.39
CA THR A 323 8.20 3.56 -29.89
C THR A 323 8.02 2.57 -28.75
N ALA A 324 9.00 2.45 -27.85
CA ALA A 324 8.94 1.51 -26.72
C ALA A 324 7.77 1.82 -25.78
N ILE A 325 7.52 3.10 -25.51
CA ILE A 325 6.41 3.54 -24.65
C ILE A 325 5.07 3.28 -25.34
N ALA A 326 4.94 3.61 -26.63
CA ALA A 326 3.70 3.38 -27.38
C ALA A 326 3.40 1.88 -27.53
N GLU A 327 4.42 1.04 -27.72
CA GLU A 327 4.27 -0.41 -27.70
C GLU A 327 3.76 -0.92 -26.34
N ARG A 328 4.32 -0.42 -25.24
CA ARG A 328 3.83 -0.76 -23.89
C ARG A 328 2.38 -0.34 -23.70
N ALA A 329 1.97 0.82 -24.19
CA ALA A 329 0.58 1.27 -24.15
C ALA A 329 -0.37 0.32 -24.89
N LEU A 330 0.05 -0.23 -26.04
CA LEU A 330 -0.73 -1.21 -26.78
C LEU A 330 -0.71 -2.61 -26.16
N ARG A 331 0.29 -2.96 -25.35
CA ARG A 331 0.26 -4.23 -24.59
C ARG A 331 -0.87 -4.22 -23.56
N ILE A 332 -1.03 -3.12 -22.82
CA ILE A 332 -2.09 -3.01 -21.81
C ILE A 332 -3.45 -2.67 -22.42
N CYS A 333 -3.50 -1.93 -23.54
CA CYS A 333 -4.74 -1.56 -24.21
C CYS A 333 -4.57 -1.60 -25.74
N PRO A 334 -4.75 -2.79 -26.37
CA PRO A 334 -4.52 -2.97 -27.81
C PRO A 334 -5.38 -2.09 -28.72
N SER A 335 -6.57 -1.72 -28.27
CA SER A 335 -7.50 -0.87 -29.02
C SER A 335 -7.26 0.62 -28.83
N HIS A 336 -6.28 1.04 -28.00
CA HIS A 336 -6.09 2.44 -27.66
C HIS A 336 -5.70 3.30 -28.87
N ARG A 337 -6.65 4.12 -29.34
CA ARG A 337 -6.53 4.87 -30.61
C ARG A 337 -5.27 5.73 -30.67
N ASN A 338 -4.99 6.52 -29.63
CA ASN A 338 -3.88 7.46 -29.66
C ASN A 338 -2.53 6.74 -29.60
N ALA A 339 -2.44 5.60 -28.91
CA ALA A 339 -1.22 4.80 -28.88
C ALA A 339 -0.93 4.19 -30.27
N ARG A 340 -1.97 3.71 -30.96
CA ARG A 340 -1.85 3.21 -32.35
C ARG A 340 -1.39 4.31 -33.30
N LEU A 341 -1.95 5.51 -33.16
CA LEU A 341 -1.56 6.68 -33.94
C LEU A 341 -0.09 7.05 -33.70
N THR A 342 0.32 7.23 -32.44
CA THR A 342 1.70 7.60 -32.06
C THR A 342 2.70 6.56 -32.57
N LEU A 343 2.42 5.26 -32.37
CA LEU A 343 3.31 4.20 -32.85
C LEU A 343 3.40 4.18 -34.38
N ALA A 344 2.27 4.31 -35.08
CA ALA A 344 2.26 4.36 -36.55
C ALA A 344 3.05 5.56 -37.09
N HIS A 345 2.94 6.72 -36.44
CA HIS A 345 3.70 7.92 -36.81
C HIS A 345 5.22 7.72 -36.62
N SER A 346 5.65 7.26 -35.45
CA SER A 346 7.09 7.02 -35.17
C SER A 346 7.70 5.94 -36.05
N LEU A 347 6.94 4.90 -36.42
CA LEU A 347 7.40 3.89 -37.39
C LEU A 347 7.61 4.51 -38.78
N CYS A 348 6.73 5.40 -39.22
CA CYS A 348 6.90 6.10 -40.50
C CYS A 348 8.12 7.04 -40.48
N GLU A 349 8.33 7.79 -39.40
CA GLU A 349 9.50 8.67 -39.23
C GLU A 349 10.82 7.88 -39.26
N GLN A 350 10.87 6.73 -38.57
CA GLN A 350 12.03 5.84 -38.60
C GLN A 350 12.27 5.27 -40.01
N ALA A 351 11.21 4.82 -40.70
CA ALA A 351 11.31 4.36 -42.08
C ALA A 351 11.85 5.46 -43.01
N LEU A 352 11.38 6.70 -42.87
CA LEU A 352 11.85 7.83 -43.67
C LEU A 352 13.34 8.14 -43.48
N ARG A 353 13.89 7.93 -42.27
CA ARG A 353 15.33 8.07 -42.00
C ARG A 353 16.17 6.99 -42.67
N LEU A 354 15.60 5.79 -42.85
CA LEU A 354 16.22 4.68 -43.58
C LEU A 354 16.12 4.82 -45.11
N LEU A 355 15.24 5.71 -45.58
CA LEU A 355 14.99 6.00 -47.00
C LEU A 355 15.56 7.38 -47.38
N PRO A 356 16.90 7.54 -47.38
CA PRO A 356 17.51 8.84 -47.58
C PRO A 356 17.13 9.40 -48.95
N GLY A 357 16.69 10.66 -48.98
CA GLY A 357 16.32 11.32 -50.24
C GLY A 357 17.52 11.53 -51.18
N ALA A 358 18.64 12.04 -50.65
CA ALA A 358 19.83 12.39 -51.44
C ALA A 358 21.03 11.43 -51.29
N ARG A 359 20.95 10.41 -50.42
CA ARG A 359 21.99 9.36 -50.30
C ARG A 359 21.52 8.09 -51.01
N ALA A 360 22.45 7.25 -51.44
CA ALA A 360 22.12 5.96 -52.03
C ALA A 360 21.36 5.09 -51.00
N PRO A 361 20.15 4.61 -51.31
CA PRO A 361 19.44 3.66 -50.46
C PRO A 361 20.20 2.33 -50.38
N THR A 362 19.92 1.52 -49.35
CA THR A 362 20.48 0.16 -49.20
C THR A 362 19.36 -0.87 -49.25
N HIS A 363 19.65 -2.09 -49.71
CA HIS A 363 18.67 -3.20 -49.69
C HIS A 363 18.14 -3.48 -48.28
N HIS A 364 19.04 -3.50 -47.29
CA HIS A 364 18.66 -3.69 -45.89
C HIS A 364 17.76 -2.54 -45.39
N GLY A 365 18.13 -1.29 -45.65
CA GLY A 365 17.33 -0.12 -45.28
C GLY A 365 15.93 -0.14 -45.89
N CYS A 366 15.80 -0.50 -47.17
CA CYS A 366 14.50 -0.62 -47.85
C CYS A 366 13.65 -1.74 -47.24
N THR A 367 14.24 -2.90 -46.94
CA THR A 367 13.52 -4.04 -46.35
C THR A 367 13.00 -3.68 -44.95
N THR A 368 13.84 -3.07 -44.12
CA THR A 368 13.46 -2.63 -42.77
C THR A 368 12.39 -1.52 -42.83
N ALA A 369 12.55 -0.54 -43.71
CA ALA A 369 11.56 0.53 -43.90
C ALA A 369 10.21 -0.01 -44.38
N GLU A 370 10.20 -0.99 -45.30
CA GLU A 370 8.97 -1.64 -45.77
C GLU A 370 8.22 -2.35 -44.64
N ALA A 371 8.94 -3.07 -43.77
CA ALA A 371 8.34 -3.73 -42.61
C ALA A 371 7.72 -2.71 -41.63
N MET A 372 8.41 -1.60 -41.38
CA MET A 372 7.91 -0.50 -40.54
C MET A 372 6.65 0.14 -41.13
N ILE A 373 6.64 0.42 -42.44
CA ILE A 373 5.49 1.02 -43.15
C ILE A 373 4.28 0.09 -43.11
N LYS A 374 4.46 -1.21 -43.41
CA LYS A 374 3.37 -2.21 -43.33
C LYS A 374 2.79 -2.30 -41.91
N ARG A 375 3.65 -2.28 -40.89
CA ARG A 375 3.20 -2.28 -39.49
C ARG A 375 2.43 -0.99 -39.16
N ALA A 376 2.94 0.18 -39.57
CA ALA A 376 2.27 1.45 -39.35
C ALA A 376 0.87 1.49 -40.00
N GLU A 377 0.73 0.98 -41.22
CA GLU A 377 -0.55 0.87 -41.93
C GLU A 377 -1.54 -0.05 -41.19
N SER A 378 -1.08 -1.20 -40.69
CA SER A 378 -1.93 -2.13 -39.92
C SER A 378 -2.40 -1.53 -38.59
N LEU A 379 -1.56 -0.69 -37.97
CA LEU A 379 -1.87 -0.01 -36.72
C LEU A 379 -2.84 1.15 -36.94
N TYR A 380 -2.57 2.01 -37.91
CA TYR A 380 -3.39 3.18 -38.19
C TYR A 380 -3.24 3.64 -39.65
N SER A 381 -4.13 3.15 -40.51
CA SER A 381 -4.09 3.38 -41.96
C SER A 381 -4.24 4.86 -42.36
N ALA A 382 -4.87 5.68 -41.51
CA ALA A 382 -5.04 7.11 -41.74
C ALA A 382 -3.87 7.97 -41.20
N SER A 383 -2.70 7.37 -40.97
CA SER A 383 -1.51 8.11 -40.50
C SER A 383 -1.05 9.11 -41.57
N SER A 384 -0.89 10.38 -41.19
CA SER A 384 -0.53 11.47 -42.12
C SER A 384 0.84 11.29 -42.77
N ARG A 385 1.76 10.55 -42.14
CA ARG A 385 3.11 10.25 -42.66
C ARG A 385 3.16 9.05 -43.59
N LEU A 386 2.13 8.21 -43.58
CA LEU A 386 2.11 6.96 -44.34
C LEU A 386 2.26 7.19 -45.86
N PRO A 387 1.56 8.15 -46.50
CA PRO A 387 1.70 8.40 -47.93
C PRO A 387 3.12 8.84 -48.33
N GLU A 388 3.77 9.67 -47.51
CA GLU A 388 5.14 10.13 -47.76
C GLU A 388 6.13 8.97 -47.66
N ALA A 389 6.01 8.14 -46.62
CA ALA A 389 6.87 6.98 -46.42
C ALA A 389 6.72 5.94 -47.55
N GLN A 390 5.48 5.65 -47.98
CA GLN A 390 5.20 4.77 -49.12
C GLN A 390 5.81 5.30 -50.42
N LYS A 391 5.69 6.61 -50.68
CA LYS A 391 6.30 7.24 -51.87
C LYS A 391 7.83 7.12 -51.85
N ARG A 392 8.48 7.45 -50.74
CA ARG A 392 9.94 7.34 -50.57
C ARG A 392 10.43 5.90 -50.72
N LEU A 393 9.66 4.93 -50.23
CA LEU A 393 10.00 3.51 -50.38
C LEU A 393 9.95 3.09 -51.85
N ALA A 394 8.92 3.51 -52.59
CA ALA A 394 8.81 3.21 -54.02
C ALA A 394 9.97 3.82 -54.83
N GLU A 395 10.35 5.06 -54.53
CA GLU A 395 11.52 5.73 -55.12
C GLU A 395 12.82 4.97 -54.81
N ALA A 396 13.03 4.57 -53.56
CA ALA A 396 14.22 3.82 -53.14
C ALA A 396 14.31 2.43 -53.78
N LYS A 397 13.19 1.69 -53.86
CA LYS A 397 13.11 0.40 -54.56
C LYS A 397 13.49 0.55 -56.04
N LYS A 398 12.99 1.59 -56.71
CA LYS A 398 13.31 1.90 -58.11
C LYS A 398 14.81 2.15 -58.30
N LEU A 399 15.45 2.92 -57.41
CA LEU A 399 16.90 3.19 -57.47
C LEU A 399 17.75 1.93 -57.29
N LEU A 400 17.26 0.95 -56.53
CA LEU A 400 17.94 -0.33 -56.30
C LEU A 400 17.58 -1.42 -57.33
N GLY A 401 16.69 -1.14 -58.27
CA GLY A 401 16.20 -2.17 -59.20
C GLY A 401 15.38 -3.27 -58.53
N ILE A 402 14.81 -3.01 -57.35
CA ILE A 402 13.92 -3.94 -56.65
C ILE A 402 12.54 -3.83 -57.32
N ALA A 403 12.08 -4.91 -57.95
CA ALA A 403 10.74 -4.96 -58.54
C ALA A 403 9.66 -4.62 -57.50
N SER A 404 8.69 -3.82 -57.91
CA SER A 404 7.65 -3.22 -57.06
C SER A 404 6.77 -4.25 -56.37
#